data_AF-A0A7R9Y1U2-F1
#
_entry.id   AF-A0A7R9Y1U2-F1
#
_cell.length_a   1.000
_cell.length_b   1.000
_cell.length_c   1.000
_cell.angle_alpha   90.00
_cell.angle_beta   90.00
_cell.angle_gamma   90.00
#
_symmetry.space_group_name_H-M   'P 1'
#
loop_
_entity.id
_entity.type
_entity.pdbx_description
1 polymer ?
#
loop_
_entity_poly.entity_id
_entity_poly.type
_entity_poly.pdbx_seq_one_letter_code
_entity_poly.pdbx_strand_id
1 'polypeptide(L)'
;RRLAVAAASAAALPQSAAEALAAAATASRAALADGIVRQRVQVLMPVNQRAGPGQYCNTEALDYPCSASEEFRIALDAGKTLARSVSDGDEDLSVERIGDGGLDGDNAAVLYPTESRDRVTVVYPGADNLPLLKRYAEKTERPLTLLNPQWVTSGNLLSDFGVGPWRAANEKFVDGFELVFALEEVRIGSILPGESGLDGVQGAVFRLLRAYPDKVYSLYLMTGRDAKFVDEFAERPTYAQLEKILEDSKGKLRTSFYINEENREADEAAAAAGGEQLEGGAQEAAGAQEKGPGLGAEVVNLQALDVDSLEKTELRAYLKALGVPTAGKVAVLRGRLREAIDKRLSEE
;
A
#
# COMPACT_ATOMS: atom_id res chain seq x y z
N ARG A 1 -43.97 0.27 -5.92
CA ARG A 1 -42.97 -0.55 -6.65
C ARG A 1 -41.61 -0.14 -6.14
N ARG A 2 -41.02 -0.89 -5.20
CA ARG A 2 -39.61 -0.75 -4.83
C ARG A 2 -38.81 -1.28 -6.01
N LEU A 3 -38.07 -0.41 -6.69
CA LEU A 3 -37.09 -0.84 -7.67
C LEU A 3 -36.00 -1.55 -6.88
N ALA A 4 -35.94 -2.88 -7.02
CA ALA A 4 -34.77 -3.65 -6.67
C ALA A 4 -33.66 -3.20 -7.62
N VAL A 5 -32.86 -2.24 -7.18
CA VAL A 5 -31.53 -2.01 -7.75
C VAL A 5 -30.78 -3.30 -7.45
N ALA A 6 -30.50 -4.08 -8.49
CA ALA A 6 -29.57 -5.20 -8.38
C ALA A 6 -28.31 -4.64 -7.72
N ALA A 7 -27.91 -5.19 -6.57
CA ALA A 7 -26.64 -4.85 -5.97
C ALA A 7 -25.58 -5.15 -7.02
N ALA A 8 -25.05 -4.10 -7.66
CA ALA A 8 -23.81 -4.20 -8.40
C ALA A 8 -22.82 -4.80 -7.39
N SER A 9 -22.18 -5.91 -7.76
CA SER A 9 -21.15 -6.49 -6.93
C SER A 9 -20.05 -5.43 -6.79
N ALA A 10 -19.96 -4.77 -5.64
CA ALA A 10 -18.91 -3.81 -5.35
C ALA A 10 -17.56 -4.41 -5.79
N ALA A 11 -16.75 -3.62 -6.52
CA ALA A 11 -15.47 -4.09 -7.02
C ALA A 11 -14.61 -4.57 -5.85
N ALA A 12 -14.15 -5.81 -5.89
CA ALA A 12 -13.42 -6.42 -4.77
C ALA A 12 -12.16 -5.59 -4.44
N LEU A 13 -11.97 -5.31 -3.14
CA LEU A 13 -10.80 -4.58 -2.67
C LEU A 13 -9.51 -5.38 -2.93
N PRO A 14 -8.52 -4.83 -3.64
CA PRO A 14 -7.22 -5.49 -3.83
C PRO A 14 -6.53 -5.79 -2.49
N GLN A 15 -6.06 -7.02 -2.34
CA GLN A 15 -5.35 -7.51 -1.15
C GLN A 15 -3.82 -7.46 -1.30
N SER A 16 -3.34 -7.13 -2.49
CA SER A 16 -1.91 -6.97 -2.79
C SER A 16 -1.66 -5.84 -3.79
N ALA A 17 -0.43 -5.32 -3.81
CA ALA A 17 -0.02 -4.33 -4.81
C ALA A 17 -0.12 -4.89 -6.25
N ALA A 18 0.12 -6.19 -6.43
CA ALA A 18 -0.02 -6.86 -7.71
C ALA A 18 -1.49 -6.89 -8.18
N GLU A 19 -2.42 -7.22 -7.28
CA GLU A 19 -3.86 -7.15 -7.58
C GLU A 19 -4.31 -5.72 -7.88
N ALA A 20 -3.81 -4.73 -7.13
CA ALA A 20 -4.14 -3.33 -7.37
C ALA A 20 -3.67 -2.88 -8.76
N LEU A 21 -2.46 -3.26 -9.16
CA LEU A 21 -1.93 -2.97 -10.50
C LEU A 21 -2.65 -3.73 -11.60
N ALA A 22 -3.06 -4.98 -11.37
CA ALA A 22 -3.84 -5.76 -12.33
C ALA A 22 -5.24 -5.16 -12.55
N ALA A 23 -5.89 -4.69 -11.47
CA ALA A 23 -7.15 -3.97 -11.52
C ALA A 23 -6.99 -2.62 -12.24
N ALA A 24 -5.93 -1.87 -11.94
CA ALA A 24 -5.61 -0.61 -12.62
C ALA A 24 -5.36 -0.82 -14.12
N ALA A 25 -4.61 -1.85 -14.51
CA ALA A 25 -4.37 -2.18 -15.91
C ALA A 25 -5.67 -2.54 -16.65
N THR A 26 -6.55 -3.31 -15.99
CA THR A 26 -7.87 -3.66 -16.53
C THR A 26 -8.74 -2.42 -16.75
N ALA A 27 -8.80 -1.53 -15.77
CA ALA A 27 -9.51 -0.26 -15.88
C ALA A 27 -8.93 0.63 -17.00
N SER A 28 -7.60 0.71 -17.10
CA SER A 28 -6.89 1.45 -18.16
C SER A 28 -7.18 0.91 -19.56
N ARG A 29 -7.16 -0.41 -19.76
CA ARG A 29 -7.51 -1.01 -21.06
C ARG A 29 -8.97 -0.75 -21.43
N ALA A 30 -9.89 -0.88 -20.47
CA ALA A 30 -11.31 -0.57 -20.70
C ALA A 30 -11.50 0.90 -21.09
N ALA A 31 -10.87 1.83 -20.37
CA ALA A 31 -10.92 3.26 -20.69
C ALA A 31 -10.32 3.58 -22.07
N LEU A 32 -9.21 2.93 -22.45
CA LEU A 32 -8.62 3.07 -23.79
C LEU A 32 -9.57 2.56 -24.89
N ALA A 33 -10.25 1.43 -24.66
CA ALA A 33 -11.23 0.90 -25.60
C ALA A 33 -12.40 1.87 -25.85
N ASP A 34 -12.76 2.67 -24.84
CA ASP A 34 -13.75 3.73 -24.93
C ASP A 34 -13.17 5.09 -25.41
N GLY A 35 -11.92 5.11 -25.89
CA GLY A 35 -11.27 6.29 -26.47
C GLY A 35 -10.69 7.28 -25.46
N ILE A 36 -10.60 6.90 -24.18
CA ILE A 36 -10.04 7.76 -23.12
C ILE A 36 -8.52 7.64 -23.11
N VAL A 37 -7.87 8.55 -23.82
CA VAL A 37 -6.41 8.59 -24.00
C VAL A 37 -5.67 9.42 -22.94
N ARG A 38 -6.36 10.22 -22.12
CA ARG A 38 -5.76 10.97 -21.00
C ARG A 38 -6.24 10.38 -19.69
N GLN A 39 -5.35 9.65 -19.02
CA GLN A 39 -5.71 8.84 -17.87
C GLN A 39 -4.92 9.26 -16.63
N ARG A 40 -5.57 9.19 -15.47
CA ARG A 40 -4.94 9.28 -14.15
C ARG A 40 -5.17 7.98 -13.41
N VAL A 41 -4.12 7.42 -12.86
CA VAL A 41 -4.12 6.19 -12.07
C VAL A 41 -3.47 6.49 -10.72
N GLN A 42 -4.18 6.19 -9.65
CA GLN A 42 -3.69 6.30 -8.28
C GLN A 42 -3.70 4.91 -7.65
N VAL A 43 -2.54 4.34 -7.36
CA VAL A 43 -2.44 3.07 -6.61
C VAL A 43 -1.93 3.33 -5.20
N LEU A 44 -2.40 2.52 -4.25
CA LEU A 44 -1.82 2.50 -2.91
C LEU A 44 -0.45 1.84 -2.98
N MET A 45 0.60 2.59 -2.64
CA MET A 45 1.99 2.13 -2.73
C MET A 45 2.35 1.17 -1.58
N PRO A 46 3.08 0.06 -1.85
CA PRO A 46 3.56 -0.86 -0.83
C PRO A 46 4.82 -0.31 -0.14
N VAL A 47 4.67 0.81 0.56
CA VAL A 47 5.72 1.46 1.36
C VAL A 47 5.50 1.24 2.86
N ASN A 48 6.54 1.44 3.67
CA ASN A 48 6.49 1.38 5.14
C ASN A 48 5.90 0.04 5.63
N GLN A 49 4.92 0.09 6.54
CA GLN A 49 4.23 -1.08 7.09
C GLN A 49 3.59 -1.97 6.00
N ARG A 50 3.43 -1.47 4.76
CA ARG A 50 2.88 -2.22 3.61
C ARG A 50 3.91 -2.88 2.70
N ALA A 51 5.21 -2.68 2.93
CA ALA A 51 6.27 -3.15 2.03
C ALA A 51 6.54 -4.67 2.10
N GLY A 52 6.09 -5.35 3.16
CA GLY A 52 6.33 -6.76 3.38
C GLY A 52 5.35 -7.71 2.65
N PRO A 53 5.74 -8.98 2.43
CA PRO A 53 4.82 -10.00 1.93
C PRO A 53 3.59 -10.14 2.82
N GLY A 54 2.40 -10.04 2.23
CA GLY A 54 1.13 -10.11 2.95
C GLY A 54 0.83 -8.90 3.86
N GLN A 55 1.61 -7.82 3.78
CA GLN A 55 1.44 -6.62 4.60
C GLN A 55 0.70 -5.50 3.90
N TYR A 56 0.30 -5.69 2.64
CA TYR A 56 -0.35 -4.64 1.85
C TYR A 56 -1.60 -4.06 2.53
N CYS A 57 -2.32 -4.89 3.29
CA CYS A 57 -3.52 -4.51 4.06
C CYS A 57 -3.23 -3.97 5.45
N ASN A 58 -1.96 -3.83 5.86
CA ASN A 58 -1.61 -3.30 7.17
C ASN A 58 -2.03 -1.82 7.30
N THR A 59 -2.77 -1.54 8.38
CA THR A 59 -3.30 -0.22 8.74
C THR A 59 -2.65 0.39 9.98
N GLU A 60 -1.58 -0.19 10.50
CA GLU A 60 -0.81 0.35 11.62
C GLU A 60 -0.33 1.78 11.31
N ALA A 61 -0.08 2.53 12.38
CA ALA A 61 0.48 3.86 12.28
C ALA A 61 1.88 3.80 11.68
N LEU A 62 2.26 4.85 10.98
CA LEU A 62 3.58 4.97 10.37
C LEU A 62 4.59 5.31 11.46
N ASP A 63 5.49 4.37 11.79
CA ASP A 63 6.61 4.65 12.70
C ASP A 63 7.59 5.67 12.10
N TYR A 64 7.94 5.48 10.83
CA TYR A 64 8.81 6.39 10.07
C TYR A 64 8.34 6.44 8.61
N PRO A 65 8.25 7.64 8.00
CA PRO A 65 7.89 7.76 6.61
C PRO A 65 9.03 7.30 5.68
N CYS A 66 8.67 6.56 4.64
CA CYS A 66 9.52 6.24 3.50
C CYS A 66 10.11 7.52 2.91
N SER A 67 11.37 7.47 2.45
CA SER A 67 11.94 8.59 1.72
C SER A 67 11.25 8.75 0.37
N ALA A 68 11.16 9.99 -0.11
CA ALA A 68 10.55 10.29 -1.41
C ALA A 68 11.24 9.55 -2.57
N SER A 69 12.56 9.36 -2.50
CA SER A 69 13.32 8.63 -3.52
C SER A 69 13.00 7.13 -3.53
N GLU A 70 12.78 6.52 -2.37
CA GLU A 70 12.41 5.11 -2.27
C GLU A 70 10.96 4.91 -2.72
N GLU A 71 10.05 5.81 -2.32
CA GLU A 71 8.67 5.78 -2.79
C GLU A 71 8.59 5.94 -4.31
N PHE A 72 9.37 6.86 -4.88
CA PHE A 72 9.52 7.01 -6.33
C PHE A 72 10.08 5.76 -7.01
N ARG A 73 11.10 5.11 -6.44
CA ARG A 73 11.63 3.86 -6.98
C ARG A 73 10.54 2.78 -7.07
N ILE A 74 9.73 2.64 -6.02
CA ILE A 74 8.61 1.70 -5.99
C ILE A 74 7.53 2.12 -7.00
N ALA A 75 7.25 3.43 -7.12
CA ALA A 75 6.30 3.96 -8.09
C ALA A 75 6.75 3.69 -9.52
N LEU A 76 8.06 3.79 -9.79
CA LEU A 76 8.65 3.50 -11.08
C LEU A 76 8.50 2.02 -11.46
N ASP A 77 8.71 1.11 -10.52
CA ASP A 77 8.52 -0.32 -10.74
C ASP A 77 7.04 -0.68 -10.93
N ALA A 78 6.14 -0.02 -10.19
CA ALA A 78 4.70 -0.09 -10.42
C ALA A 78 4.31 0.44 -11.81
N GLY A 79 4.93 1.55 -12.25
CA GLY A 79 4.71 2.13 -13.57
C GLY A 79 5.14 1.23 -14.72
N LYS A 80 6.31 0.57 -14.61
CA LYS A 80 6.75 -0.43 -15.59
C LYS A 80 5.76 -1.60 -15.67
N THR A 81 5.31 -2.07 -14.50
CA THR A 81 4.36 -3.19 -14.41
C THR A 81 3.03 -2.82 -15.06
N LEU A 82 2.49 -1.64 -14.73
CA LEU A 82 1.25 -1.12 -15.32
C LEU A 82 1.38 -0.94 -16.83
N ALA A 83 2.45 -0.29 -17.31
CA ALA A 83 2.66 -0.01 -18.73
C ALA A 83 2.72 -1.30 -19.56
N ARG A 84 3.44 -2.34 -19.09
CA ARG A 84 3.46 -3.65 -19.75
C ARG A 84 2.08 -4.31 -19.72
N SER A 85 1.41 -4.29 -18.56
CA SER A 85 0.11 -4.92 -18.39
C SER A 85 -0.98 -4.31 -19.27
N VAL A 86 -0.95 -2.99 -19.51
CA VAL A 86 -1.90 -2.33 -20.42
C VAL A 86 -1.67 -2.71 -21.89
N SER A 87 -0.46 -3.14 -22.23
CA SER A 87 -0.03 -3.42 -23.59
C SER A 87 -0.19 -4.89 -24.00
N ASP A 88 -0.68 -5.75 -23.09
CA ASP A 88 -0.79 -7.21 -23.26
C ASP A 88 0.51 -7.88 -23.80
N GLY A 89 1.69 -7.35 -23.42
CA GLY A 89 2.96 -7.80 -23.99
C GLY A 89 4.19 -7.54 -23.10
N ASP A 90 5.26 -8.27 -23.40
CA ASP A 90 6.58 -8.12 -22.79
C ASP A 90 7.45 -7.16 -23.62
N GLU A 91 6.90 -5.97 -23.89
CA GLU A 91 7.60 -4.95 -24.66
C GLU A 91 8.69 -4.28 -23.81
N ASP A 92 9.83 -4.02 -24.43
CA ASP A 92 10.91 -3.26 -23.79
C ASP A 92 10.47 -1.81 -23.56
N LEU A 93 10.67 -1.35 -22.33
CA LEU A 93 10.34 0.01 -21.92
C LEU A 93 11.60 0.84 -21.77
N SER A 94 11.60 1.99 -22.42
CA SER A 94 12.55 3.06 -22.16
C SER A 94 12.10 3.90 -20.98
N VAL A 95 13.05 4.29 -20.12
CA VAL A 95 12.82 5.09 -18.93
C VAL A 95 13.65 6.36 -19.02
N GLU A 96 12.99 7.52 -19.00
CA GLU A 96 13.65 8.82 -18.91
C GLU A 96 13.31 9.46 -17.56
N ARG A 97 14.31 9.74 -16.72
CA ARG A 97 14.08 10.55 -15.52
C ARG A 97 13.85 12.00 -15.92
N ILE A 98 12.93 12.66 -15.23
CA ILE A 98 12.67 14.09 -15.39
C ILE A 98 13.57 14.81 -14.39
N GLY A 99 14.36 15.79 -14.84
CA GLY A 99 15.31 16.53 -14.00
C GLY A 99 16.75 16.01 -14.09
N ASP A 100 17.67 16.69 -13.40
CA ASP A 100 19.13 16.56 -13.60
C ASP A 100 19.76 15.30 -12.97
N GLY A 101 18.95 14.36 -12.46
CA GLY A 101 19.41 13.06 -11.95
C GLY A 101 20.28 13.11 -10.68
N GLY A 102 20.47 14.28 -10.07
CA GLY A 102 21.15 14.47 -8.78
C GLY A 102 20.26 14.16 -7.57
N LEU A 103 20.80 14.34 -6.36
CA LEU A 103 20.05 14.23 -5.10
C LEU A 103 18.86 15.20 -5.03
N ASP A 104 18.94 16.32 -5.75
CA ASP A 104 17.93 17.37 -5.85
C ASP A 104 17.05 17.26 -7.11
N GLY A 105 17.17 16.16 -7.88
CA GLY A 105 16.37 15.95 -9.09
C GLY A 105 14.91 15.63 -8.76
N ASP A 106 14.00 16.02 -9.66
CA ASP A 106 12.60 15.66 -9.54
C ASP A 106 12.44 14.13 -9.47
N ASN A 107 11.65 13.67 -8.50
CA ASN A 107 11.27 12.27 -8.37
C ASN A 107 10.17 11.94 -9.38
N ALA A 108 10.43 12.09 -10.68
CA ALA A 108 9.48 11.79 -11.74
C ALA A 108 10.18 11.12 -12.93
N ALA A 109 9.44 10.28 -13.66
CA ALA A 109 9.97 9.61 -14.85
C ALA A 109 8.91 9.45 -15.93
N VAL A 110 9.39 9.38 -17.17
CA VAL A 110 8.61 9.08 -18.36
C VAL A 110 8.94 7.66 -18.81
N LEU A 111 7.91 6.84 -18.99
CA LEU A 111 7.98 5.50 -19.53
C LEU A 111 7.31 5.47 -20.90
N TYR A 112 7.95 4.82 -21.85
CA TYR A 112 7.35 4.56 -23.16
C TYR A 112 7.94 3.28 -23.77
N PRO A 113 7.15 2.56 -24.59
CA PRO A 113 7.66 1.54 -25.49
C PRO A 113 8.88 1.98 -26.30
N THR A 114 10.00 1.26 -26.20
CA THR A 114 11.26 1.64 -26.83
C THR A 114 11.13 1.81 -28.35
N GLU A 115 10.45 0.88 -29.01
CA GLU A 115 10.29 0.86 -30.46
C GLU A 115 9.16 1.78 -30.94
N SER A 116 7.95 1.62 -30.39
CA SER A 116 6.75 2.26 -30.94
C SER A 116 6.54 3.69 -30.43
N ARG A 117 6.89 3.98 -29.17
CA ARG A 117 6.62 5.26 -28.46
C ARG A 117 5.16 5.74 -28.60
N ASP A 118 4.26 4.80 -28.85
CA ASP A 118 2.84 4.98 -29.20
C ASP A 118 1.96 5.30 -27.99
N ARG A 119 2.52 5.20 -26.78
CA ARG A 119 1.93 5.55 -25.48
C ARG A 119 3.01 6.10 -24.55
N VAL A 120 2.58 6.88 -23.57
CA VAL A 120 3.44 7.48 -22.56
C VAL A 120 2.81 7.31 -21.19
N THR A 121 3.59 6.85 -20.21
CA THR A 121 3.21 6.89 -18.80
C THR A 121 4.18 7.80 -18.06
N VAL A 122 3.68 8.82 -17.38
CA VAL A 122 4.49 9.67 -16.50
C VAL A 122 4.22 9.25 -15.07
N VAL A 123 5.29 8.83 -14.40
CA VAL A 123 5.26 8.26 -13.06
C VAL A 123 5.67 9.32 -12.05
N TYR A 124 4.87 9.43 -11.00
CA TYR A 124 5.10 10.30 -9.85
C TYR A 124 5.29 11.80 -10.18
N PRO A 125 4.57 12.38 -11.18
CA PRO A 125 4.80 13.77 -11.57
C PRO A 125 4.36 14.74 -10.47
N GLY A 126 5.19 15.76 -10.23
CA GLY A 126 4.86 16.96 -9.46
C GLY A 126 4.37 18.11 -10.35
N ALA A 127 3.94 19.21 -9.72
CA ALA A 127 3.41 20.37 -10.44
C ALA A 127 4.46 21.03 -11.35
N ASP A 128 5.73 20.98 -10.99
CA ASP A 128 6.84 21.48 -11.80
C ASP A 128 7.00 20.74 -13.14
N ASN A 129 6.44 19.54 -13.25
CA ASN A 129 6.46 18.76 -14.48
C ASN A 129 5.33 19.16 -15.46
N LEU A 130 4.40 20.04 -15.09
CA LEU A 130 3.26 20.44 -15.93
C LEU A 130 3.64 20.97 -17.33
N PRO A 131 4.69 21.80 -17.51
CA PRO A 131 5.11 22.23 -18.85
C PRO A 131 5.49 21.05 -19.76
N LEU A 132 6.18 20.04 -19.20
CA LEU A 132 6.53 18.82 -19.92
C LEU A 132 5.29 17.98 -20.24
N LEU A 133 4.38 17.81 -19.27
CA LEU A 133 3.13 17.08 -19.45
C LEU A 133 2.27 17.69 -20.58
N LYS A 134 2.19 19.02 -20.65
CA LYS A 134 1.47 19.73 -21.71
C LYS A 134 2.05 19.41 -23.10
N ARG A 135 3.38 19.37 -23.24
CA ARG A 135 4.05 18.98 -24.50
C ARG A 135 3.71 17.55 -24.90
N TYR A 136 3.68 16.61 -23.95
CA TYR A 136 3.25 15.25 -24.26
C TYR A 136 1.79 15.18 -24.71
N ALA A 137 0.93 16.01 -24.09
CA ALA A 137 -0.51 16.06 -24.36
C ALA A 137 -0.89 16.77 -25.68
N GLU A 138 0.03 17.48 -26.33
CA GLU A 138 -0.15 18.05 -27.68
C GLU A 138 -0.40 16.96 -28.74
N LYS A 139 0.13 15.75 -28.52
CA LYS A 139 -0.17 14.58 -29.36
C LYS A 139 -1.49 13.94 -28.92
N THR A 140 -2.60 14.50 -29.38
CA THR A 140 -3.95 14.20 -28.86
C THR A 140 -4.39 12.74 -28.96
N GLU A 141 -3.89 11.99 -29.93
CA GLU A 141 -4.28 10.58 -30.14
C GLU A 141 -3.42 9.59 -29.35
N ARG A 142 -2.28 10.03 -28.81
CA ARG A 142 -1.37 9.18 -28.08
C ARG A 142 -1.81 9.06 -26.62
N PRO A 143 -2.04 7.84 -26.10
CA PRO A 143 -2.30 7.63 -24.68
C PRO A 143 -1.23 8.25 -23.78
N LEU A 144 -1.68 9.05 -22.82
CA LEU A 144 -0.87 9.67 -21.79
C LEU A 144 -1.49 9.36 -20.42
N THR A 145 -0.78 8.53 -19.66
CA THR A 145 -1.19 8.12 -18.31
C THR A 145 -0.34 8.82 -17.26
N LEU A 146 -0.97 9.40 -16.25
CA LEU A 146 -0.32 9.91 -15.05
C LEU A 146 -0.49 8.87 -13.94
N LEU A 147 0.61 8.31 -13.46
CA LEU A 147 0.61 7.36 -12.35
C LEU A 147 1.06 8.06 -11.06
N ASN A 148 0.21 8.02 -10.04
CA ASN A 148 0.47 8.58 -8.71
C ASN A 148 0.99 10.04 -8.73
N PRO A 149 0.28 10.98 -9.38
CA PRO A 149 0.68 12.40 -9.35
C PRO A 149 0.75 12.94 -7.91
N GLN A 150 1.70 13.85 -7.66
CA GLN A 150 2.05 14.31 -6.32
C GLN A 150 1.41 15.65 -5.91
N TRP A 151 0.76 16.34 -6.83
CA TRP A 151 0.08 17.60 -6.54
C TRP A 151 -1.23 17.38 -5.77
N VAL A 152 -1.59 18.35 -4.95
CA VAL A 152 -2.84 18.36 -4.19
C VAL A 152 -3.85 19.28 -4.88
N THR A 153 -4.98 18.73 -5.34
CA THR A 153 -6.02 19.51 -6.04
C THR A 153 -7.02 20.19 -5.09
N SER A 154 -7.02 19.85 -3.79
CA SER A 154 -7.95 20.42 -2.81
C SER A 154 -7.37 20.45 -1.40
N GLY A 155 -7.62 21.52 -0.64
CA GLY A 155 -7.32 21.58 0.80
C GLY A 155 -6.03 22.31 1.19
N ASN A 156 -5.17 22.67 0.24
CA ASN A 156 -3.98 23.50 0.54
C ASN A 156 -4.33 25.01 0.50
N LEU A 157 -3.74 25.76 1.44
CA LEU A 157 -3.87 27.23 1.51
C LEU A 157 -3.21 27.91 0.29
N LEU A 158 -2.19 27.25 -0.28
CA LEU A 158 -1.50 27.64 -1.50
C LEU A 158 -1.62 26.50 -2.52
N SER A 159 -2.04 26.83 -3.74
CA SER A 159 -2.20 25.86 -4.83
C SER A 159 -0.84 25.53 -5.46
N ASP A 160 -0.54 24.24 -5.62
CA ASP A 160 0.67 23.76 -6.32
C ASP A 160 0.72 24.22 -7.78
N PHE A 161 -0.43 24.60 -8.34
CA PHE A 161 -0.57 25.02 -9.73
C PHE A 161 -0.29 26.50 -10.01
N GLY A 162 0.21 27.25 -9.02
CA GLY A 162 0.54 28.67 -9.13
C GLY A 162 -0.63 29.59 -8.79
N VAL A 163 -0.61 30.81 -9.36
CA VAL A 163 -1.54 31.90 -9.00
C VAL A 163 -2.31 32.44 -10.20
N GLY A 164 -3.54 32.92 -9.95
CA GLY A 164 -4.36 33.65 -10.93
C GLY A 164 -4.73 32.81 -12.17
N PRO A 165 -4.65 33.38 -13.39
CA PRO A 165 -5.04 32.68 -14.62
C PRO A 165 -4.24 31.40 -14.91
N TRP A 166 -2.99 31.35 -14.44
CA TRP A 166 -2.08 30.22 -14.67
C TRP A 166 -2.54 29.00 -13.86
N ARG A 167 -2.99 29.24 -12.63
CA ARG A 167 -3.65 28.23 -11.79
C ARG A 167 -4.84 27.60 -12.50
N ALA A 168 -5.80 28.42 -12.95
CA ALA A 168 -7.01 27.92 -13.60
C ALA A 168 -6.70 27.12 -14.88
N ALA A 169 -5.69 27.53 -15.66
CA ALA A 169 -5.26 26.80 -16.84
C ALA A 169 -4.62 25.44 -16.51
N ASN A 170 -3.84 25.38 -15.42
CA ASN A 170 -3.20 24.16 -14.94
C ASN A 170 -4.22 23.19 -14.32
N GLU A 171 -5.13 23.68 -13.49
CA GLU A 171 -6.25 22.90 -12.93
C GLU A 171 -7.09 22.30 -14.07
N LYS A 172 -7.51 23.12 -15.04
CA LYS A 172 -8.25 22.64 -16.22
C LYS A 172 -7.49 21.58 -17.02
N PHE A 173 -6.17 21.71 -17.13
CA PHE A 173 -5.34 20.72 -17.81
C PHE A 173 -5.32 19.39 -17.06
N VAL A 174 -5.09 19.42 -15.74
CA VAL A 174 -5.07 18.23 -14.87
C VAL A 174 -6.45 17.57 -14.80
N ASP A 175 -7.52 18.35 -14.72
CA ASP A 175 -8.91 17.87 -14.74
C ASP A 175 -9.30 17.23 -16.08
N GLY A 176 -8.55 17.53 -17.14
CA GLY A 176 -8.70 16.87 -18.44
C GLY A 176 -8.20 15.42 -18.48
N PHE A 177 -7.58 14.92 -17.41
CA PHE A 177 -7.22 13.51 -17.26
C PHE A 177 -8.33 12.79 -16.50
N GLU A 178 -8.96 11.82 -17.16
CA GLU A 178 -9.96 10.97 -16.52
C GLU A 178 -9.27 10.16 -15.43
N LEU A 179 -9.78 10.21 -14.20
CA LEU A 179 -9.38 9.25 -13.18
C LEU A 179 -9.90 7.88 -13.63
N VAL A 180 -9.03 6.94 -13.92
CA VAL A 180 -9.41 5.61 -14.42
C VAL A 180 -9.38 4.57 -13.30
N PHE A 181 -8.43 4.73 -12.38
CA PHE A 181 -8.32 3.88 -11.20
C PHE A 181 -7.83 4.71 -10.02
N ALA A 182 -8.41 4.51 -8.85
CA ALA A 182 -7.94 5.03 -7.58
C ALA A 182 -8.10 4.00 -6.48
N LEU A 183 -7.03 3.71 -5.76
CA LEU A 183 -7.07 3.05 -4.46
C LEU A 183 -6.39 3.97 -3.44
N GLU A 184 -7.19 4.57 -2.57
CA GLU A 184 -6.74 5.53 -1.57
C GLU A 184 -6.99 5.02 -0.16
N GLU A 185 -6.12 5.39 0.79
CA GLU A 185 -6.30 5.15 2.21
C GLU A 185 -6.64 6.47 2.90
N VAL A 186 -7.72 6.50 3.69
CA VAL A 186 -8.13 7.66 4.46
C VAL A 186 -8.20 7.28 5.93
N ARG A 187 -7.47 7.99 6.77
CA ARG A 187 -7.43 7.77 8.22
C ARG A 187 -8.30 8.84 8.90
N ILE A 188 -9.25 8.38 9.71
CA ILE A 188 -10.19 9.24 10.44
C ILE A 188 -9.88 9.16 11.93
N GLY A 189 -9.83 10.31 12.60
CA GLY A 189 -9.58 10.41 14.04
C GLY A 189 -8.11 10.61 14.42
N SER A 190 -7.87 11.08 15.65
CA SER A 190 -6.54 11.31 16.22
C SER A 190 -6.07 10.11 17.02
N ILE A 191 -4.78 9.78 16.93
CA ILE A 191 -4.09 8.82 17.81
C ILE A 191 -3.75 9.50 19.16
N LEU A 192 -3.82 10.83 19.23
CA LEU A 192 -3.57 11.60 20.44
C LEU A 192 -4.89 11.81 21.21
N PRO A 193 -4.92 11.47 22.51
CA PRO A 193 -6.06 11.80 23.36
C PRO A 193 -6.21 13.32 23.47
N GLY A 194 -7.35 13.87 23.04
CA GLY A 194 -7.84 15.19 23.47
C GLY A 194 -7.85 16.35 22.47
N GLU A 195 -7.48 16.18 21.19
CA GLU A 195 -7.48 17.31 20.23
C GLU A 195 -8.55 17.26 19.14
N SER A 196 -9.11 16.09 18.83
CA SER A 196 -10.36 16.03 18.07
C SER A 196 -11.51 16.22 19.07
N GLY A 197 -12.46 17.13 18.80
CA GLY A 197 -13.72 17.27 19.56
C GLY A 197 -14.64 16.03 19.53
N LEU A 198 -14.06 14.89 19.17
CA LEU A 198 -14.56 13.54 19.12
C LEU A 198 -13.93 12.76 20.28
N ASP A 199 -14.26 13.15 21.52
CA ASP A 199 -13.90 12.38 22.71
C ASP A 199 -14.35 10.91 22.52
N GLY A 200 -13.39 9.98 22.45
CA GLY A 200 -13.67 8.55 22.31
C GLY A 200 -13.95 8.04 20.89
N VAL A 201 -13.57 8.76 19.82
CA VAL A 201 -13.40 8.12 18.49
C VAL A 201 -12.01 7.48 18.41
N GLN A 202 -11.96 6.17 18.63
CA GLN A 202 -10.80 5.36 18.25
C GLN A 202 -10.62 5.47 16.73
N GLY A 203 -9.41 5.80 16.28
CA GLY A 203 -9.14 6.06 14.87
C GLY A 203 -9.56 4.90 13.95
N ALA A 204 -10.02 5.22 12.75
CA ALA A 204 -10.44 4.26 11.75
C ALA A 204 -9.68 4.46 10.44
N VAL A 205 -9.48 3.38 9.69
CA VAL A 205 -8.85 3.43 8.37
C VAL A 205 -9.86 2.96 7.33
N PHE A 206 -10.13 3.82 6.36
CA PHE A 206 -10.95 3.51 5.21
C PHE A 206 -10.08 3.32 3.96
N ARG A 207 -10.54 2.46 3.05
CA ARG A 207 -10.07 2.42 1.67
C ARG A 207 -11.16 2.83 0.71
N LEU A 208 -10.80 3.72 -0.21
CA LEU A 208 -11.63 4.18 -1.30
C LEU A 208 -11.12 3.55 -2.58
N LEU A 209 -11.92 2.67 -3.17
CA LEU A 209 -11.63 2.06 -4.46
C LEU A 209 -12.55 2.66 -5.51
N ARG A 210 -11.98 3.17 -6.60
CA ARG A 210 -12.72 3.53 -7.81
C ARG A 210 -12.03 2.92 -9.02
N ALA A 211 -12.79 2.27 -9.88
CA ALA A 211 -12.30 1.71 -11.12
C ALA A 211 -13.28 2.00 -12.27
N TYR A 212 -12.72 2.25 -13.46
CA TYR A 212 -13.47 2.30 -14.71
C TYR A 212 -13.96 0.89 -15.10
N PRO A 213 -15.18 0.71 -15.66
CA PRO A 213 -16.09 1.73 -16.19
C PRO A 213 -17.13 2.28 -15.19
N ASP A 214 -17.29 1.66 -14.03
CA ASP A 214 -18.41 1.98 -13.13
C ASP A 214 -18.31 3.39 -12.55
N LYS A 215 -17.09 3.95 -12.45
CA LYS A 215 -16.79 5.32 -12.00
C LYS A 215 -17.34 5.70 -10.61
N VAL A 216 -17.80 4.72 -9.83
CA VAL A 216 -18.21 4.88 -8.43
C VAL A 216 -17.04 4.58 -7.48
N TYR A 217 -17.07 5.21 -6.31
CA TYR A 217 -16.18 4.92 -5.19
C TYR A 217 -16.84 3.90 -4.27
N SER A 218 -16.27 2.70 -4.18
CA SER A 218 -16.58 1.71 -3.15
C SER A 218 -15.78 2.02 -1.89
N LEU A 219 -16.47 2.22 -0.77
CA LEU A 219 -15.88 2.50 0.54
C LEU A 219 -15.75 1.20 1.35
N TYR A 220 -14.54 0.96 1.84
CA TYR A 220 -14.21 -0.18 2.70
C TYR A 220 -13.69 0.31 4.04
N LEU A 221 -14.21 -0.22 5.14
CA LEU A 221 -13.63 -0.06 6.48
C LEU A 221 -12.61 -1.18 6.71
N MET A 222 -11.38 -0.81 7.04
CA MET A 222 -10.33 -1.77 7.34
C MET A 222 -10.42 -2.26 8.79
N THR A 223 -10.27 -3.56 8.98
CA THR A 223 -10.27 -4.23 10.29
C THR A 223 -9.04 -5.14 10.39
N GLY A 224 -7.91 -4.57 10.78
CA GLY A 224 -6.63 -5.27 10.74
C GLY A 224 -6.22 -5.57 9.30
N ARG A 225 -6.13 -6.86 8.93
CA ARG A 225 -5.80 -7.29 7.56
C ARG A 225 -7.00 -7.47 6.65
N ASP A 226 -8.20 -7.50 7.23
CA ASP A 226 -9.45 -7.66 6.49
C ASP A 226 -10.10 -6.30 6.18
N ALA A 227 -11.06 -6.31 5.27
CA ALA A 227 -11.83 -5.14 4.91
C ALA A 227 -13.32 -5.48 4.81
N LYS A 228 -14.15 -4.58 5.31
CA LYS A 228 -15.61 -4.67 5.22
C LYS A 228 -16.13 -3.59 4.27
N PHE A 229 -16.87 -3.99 3.26
CA PHE A 229 -17.60 -3.05 2.41
C PHE A 229 -18.62 -2.26 3.26
N VAL A 230 -18.65 -0.94 3.06
CA VAL A 230 -19.51 -0.02 3.81
C VAL A 230 -20.60 0.55 2.91
N ASP A 231 -20.21 1.23 1.83
CA ASP A 231 -21.14 1.95 0.95
C ASP A 231 -20.49 2.30 -0.40
N GLU A 232 -21.26 2.88 -1.32
CA GLU A 232 -20.80 3.42 -2.60
C GLU A 232 -21.14 4.91 -2.75
N PHE A 233 -20.25 5.65 -3.43
CA PHE A 233 -20.41 7.07 -3.70
C PHE A 233 -20.16 7.38 -5.16
N ALA A 234 -20.99 8.23 -5.76
CA ALA A 234 -20.76 8.71 -7.13
C ALA A 234 -19.52 9.62 -7.23
N GLU A 235 -19.21 10.34 -6.14
CA GLU A 235 -18.06 11.22 -6.02
C GLU A 235 -17.21 10.81 -4.81
N ARG A 236 -15.96 11.28 -4.76
CA ARG A 236 -15.08 10.97 -3.63
C ARG A 236 -15.70 11.52 -2.33
N PRO A 237 -15.98 10.69 -1.32
CA PRO A 237 -16.57 11.17 -0.08
C PRO A 237 -15.62 12.11 0.65
N THR A 238 -16.19 13.15 1.27
CA THR A 238 -15.46 14.11 2.09
C THR A 238 -15.09 13.53 3.44
N TYR A 239 -14.08 14.10 4.08
CA TYR A 239 -13.65 13.70 5.42
C TYR A 239 -14.81 13.74 6.44
N ALA A 240 -15.64 14.80 6.42
CA ALA A 240 -16.82 14.93 7.28
C ALA A 240 -17.89 13.87 7.01
N GLN A 241 -18.08 13.43 5.76
CA GLN A 241 -18.97 12.31 5.44
C GLN A 241 -18.44 11.00 6.04
N LEU A 242 -17.13 10.75 5.95
CA LEU A 242 -16.50 9.56 6.52
C LEU A 242 -16.57 9.53 8.05
N GLU A 243 -16.37 10.67 8.71
CA GLU A 243 -16.57 10.82 10.16
C GLU A 243 -18.01 10.47 10.56
N LYS A 244 -18.99 11.03 9.86
CA LYS A 244 -20.40 10.73 10.13
C LYS A 244 -20.74 9.26 9.93
N ILE A 245 -20.22 8.63 8.87
CA ILE A 245 -20.40 7.18 8.63
C ILE A 245 -19.81 6.38 9.79
N LEU A 246 -18.63 6.76 10.29
CA LEU A 246 -18.01 6.10 11.42
C LEU A 246 -18.84 6.26 12.71
N GLU A 247 -19.35 7.46 12.99
CA GLU A 247 -20.24 7.74 14.12
C GLU A 247 -21.54 6.91 14.05
N ASP A 248 -22.23 6.94 12.91
CA ASP A 248 -23.47 6.18 12.67
C ASP A 248 -23.22 4.67 12.77
N SER A 249 -22.01 4.24 12.40
CA SER A 249 -21.58 2.85 12.47
C SER A 249 -21.24 2.37 13.89
N LYS A 250 -20.97 3.26 14.86
CA LYS A 250 -20.71 2.85 16.26
C LYS A 250 -21.88 2.07 16.88
N GLY A 251 -23.11 2.28 16.39
CA GLY A 251 -24.29 1.50 16.78
C GLY A 251 -24.37 0.09 16.18
N LYS A 252 -23.63 -0.20 15.08
CA LYS A 252 -23.75 -1.42 14.27
C LYS A 252 -22.45 -2.21 14.07
N LEU A 253 -21.28 -1.60 14.19
CA LEU A 253 -19.94 -2.19 13.92
C LEU A 253 -19.12 -2.43 15.19
N ARG A 254 -19.79 -2.47 16.35
CA ARG A 254 -19.23 -2.63 17.70
C ARG A 254 -18.38 -3.90 17.92
N THR A 255 -18.24 -4.78 16.93
CA THR A 255 -17.58 -6.09 17.06
C THR A 255 -16.16 -6.17 16.48
N SER A 256 -15.63 -5.14 15.81
CA SER A 256 -14.35 -5.26 15.07
C SER A 256 -13.19 -4.49 15.68
N PHE A 257 -13.44 -3.59 16.64
CA PHE A 257 -12.41 -2.75 17.26
C PHE A 257 -11.78 -3.38 18.52
N TYR A 258 -12.45 -4.37 19.12
CA TYR A 258 -11.93 -5.09 20.31
C TYR A 258 -10.77 -6.05 20.01
N ILE A 259 -10.54 -6.40 18.74
CA ILE A 259 -9.50 -7.37 18.36
C ILE A 259 -8.08 -6.76 18.44
N ASN A 260 -7.94 -5.44 18.32
CA ASN A 260 -6.62 -4.80 18.42
C ASN A 260 -6.22 -4.53 19.88
N GLU A 261 -7.17 -4.33 20.81
CA GLU A 261 -6.84 -4.23 22.24
C GLU A 261 -6.46 -5.58 22.84
N GLU A 262 -7.18 -6.68 22.55
CA GLU A 262 -6.77 -8.01 23.04
C GLU A 262 -5.41 -8.45 22.50
N ASN A 263 -5.11 -8.16 21.22
CA ASN A 263 -3.80 -8.47 20.65
C ASN A 263 -2.69 -7.55 21.17
N ARG A 264 -2.97 -6.25 21.36
CA ARG A 264 -2.00 -5.31 21.94
C ARG A 264 -1.75 -5.60 23.42
N GLU A 265 -2.77 -5.92 24.20
CA GLU A 265 -2.63 -6.32 25.60
C GLU A 265 -1.91 -7.66 25.74
N ALA A 266 -2.14 -8.61 24.83
CA ALA A 266 -1.38 -9.86 24.78
C ALA A 266 0.10 -9.61 24.40
N ASP A 267 0.37 -8.72 23.44
CA ASP A 267 1.73 -8.36 23.00
C ASP A 267 2.46 -7.51 24.06
N GLU A 268 1.77 -6.60 24.75
CA GLU A 268 2.32 -5.78 25.84
C GLU A 268 2.49 -6.59 27.13
N ALA A 269 1.60 -7.53 27.45
CA ALA A 269 1.77 -8.45 28.58
C ALA A 269 2.96 -9.39 28.33
N ALA A 270 3.15 -9.85 27.10
CA ALA A 270 4.33 -10.64 26.71
C ALA A 270 5.63 -9.82 26.76
N ALA A 271 5.59 -8.52 26.42
CA ALA A 271 6.74 -7.62 26.50
C ALA A 271 7.08 -7.23 27.94
N ALA A 272 6.07 -7.01 28.80
CA ALA A 272 6.24 -6.67 30.21
C ALA A 272 6.74 -7.87 31.04
N ALA A 273 6.34 -9.10 30.69
CA ALA A 273 6.81 -10.32 31.33
C ALA A 273 8.29 -10.66 31.02
N GLY A 274 8.90 -10.01 30.02
CA GLY A 274 10.29 -10.23 29.61
C GLY A 274 11.31 -9.19 30.10
N GLY A 275 10.89 -8.25 30.95
CA GLY A 275 11.69 -7.10 31.35
C GLY A 275 12.42 -7.25 32.69
N GLU A 276 13.45 -8.09 32.77
CA GLU A 276 14.49 -7.95 33.80
C GLU A 276 15.88 -7.91 33.16
N GLN A 277 16.52 -6.72 33.32
CA GLN A 277 17.94 -6.36 33.26
C GLN A 277 18.89 -7.12 32.32
N LEU A 278 19.54 -6.36 31.43
CA LEU A 278 20.98 -6.04 31.54
C LEU A 278 21.37 -4.91 30.57
N GLU A 279 21.93 -3.86 31.15
CA GLU A 279 22.65 -2.79 30.46
C GLU A 279 23.94 -3.33 29.82
N GLY A 280 24.33 -2.75 28.67
CA GLY A 280 25.73 -2.71 28.27
C GLY A 280 26.01 -3.02 26.80
N GLY A 281 26.56 -2.02 26.10
CA GLY A 281 27.60 -2.25 25.08
C GLY A 281 27.15 -2.30 23.63
N ALA A 282 27.32 -1.17 22.94
CA ALA A 282 27.40 -1.10 21.49
C ALA A 282 28.65 -1.83 20.96
N GLN A 283 28.53 -2.50 19.80
CA GLN A 283 29.44 -2.29 18.66
C GLN A 283 29.00 -3.03 17.39
N GLU A 284 29.20 -2.35 16.26
CA GLU A 284 29.02 -2.78 14.88
C GLU A 284 29.88 -3.99 14.50
N ALA A 285 29.42 -4.79 13.52
CA ALA A 285 30.26 -5.24 12.41
C ALA A 285 29.41 -5.87 11.29
N ALA A 286 29.87 -5.64 10.06
CA ALA A 286 29.23 -5.91 8.79
C ALA A 286 29.36 -7.36 8.28
N GLY A 287 28.45 -7.71 7.37
CA GLY A 287 28.71 -8.50 6.15
C GLY A 287 29.12 -9.97 6.25
N ALA A 288 28.25 -10.87 5.80
CA ALA A 288 28.63 -12.03 4.98
C ALA A 288 27.37 -12.68 4.36
N GLN A 289 27.42 -12.87 3.03
CA GLN A 289 26.60 -13.83 2.31
C GLN A 289 27.05 -15.24 2.73
N GLU A 290 26.13 -16.13 3.12
CA GLU A 290 26.32 -17.57 2.91
C GLU A 290 25.00 -18.30 2.60
N LYS A 291 25.16 -19.32 1.76
CA LYS A 291 24.16 -20.22 1.18
C LYS A 291 23.33 -20.92 2.26
N GLY A 292 22.01 -20.85 2.15
CA GLY A 292 21.13 -21.67 2.98
C GLY A 292 21.18 -23.15 2.55
N PRO A 293 21.27 -24.12 3.47
CA PRO A 293 20.97 -25.50 3.16
C PRO A 293 19.46 -25.68 3.08
N GLY A 294 19.00 -26.31 1.99
CA GLY A 294 17.63 -26.77 1.86
C GLY A 294 17.39 -27.98 2.75
N LEU A 295 16.49 -27.84 3.72
CA LEU A 295 15.94 -28.97 4.46
C LEU A 295 14.59 -29.34 3.81
N GLY A 296 14.65 -30.35 2.94
CA GLY A 296 13.48 -31.10 2.50
C GLY A 296 13.00 -32.03 3.62
N ALA A 297 11.73 -32.42 3.52
CA ALA A 297 10.94 -33.28 4.40
C ALA A 297 11.64 -34.55 4.95
N GLU A 298 12.56 -34.39 5.89
CA GLU A 298 13.04 -35.45 6.77
C GLU A 298 12.39 -35.27 8.14
N VAL A 299 11.92 -36.37 8.72
CA VAL A 299 11.34 -36.42 10.07
C VAL A 299 12.43 -35.99 11.05
N VAL A 300 12.40 -34.72 11.45
CA VAL A 300 13.33 -34.17 12.42
C VAL A 300 13.13 -34.93 13.72
N ASN A 301 14.18 -35.61 14.18
CA ASN A 301 14.17 -36.23 15.50
C ASN A 301 14.26 -35.13 16.57
N LEU A 302 13.09 -34.64 17.00
CA LEU A 302 12.96 -33.47 17.89
C LEU A 302 13.57 -33.71 19.29
N GLN A 303 13.74 -34.97 19.71
CA GLN A 303 14.27 -35.31 21.04
C GLN A 303 15.78 -35.10 21.19
N ALA A 304 16.52 -35.03 20.08
CA ALA A 304 17.99 -34.88 20.09
C ALA A 304 18.47 -33.52 19.55
N LEU A 305 17.56 -32.58 19.33
CA LEU A 305 17.88 -31.28 18.73
C LEU A 305 18.43 -30.32 19.79
N ASP A 306 19.72 -29.99 19.70
CA ASP A 306 20.33 -28.95 20.54
C ASP A 306 19.96 -27.55 20.01
N VAL A 307 18.93 -26.96 20.61
CA VAL A 307 18.38 -25.66 20.18
C VAL A 307 19.36 -24.49 20.41
N ASP A 308 20.32 -24.61 21.33
CA ASP A 308 21.26 -23.53 21.64
C ASP A 308 22.32 -23.33 20.57
N SER A 309 22.73 -24.41 19.90
CA SER A 309 23.73 -24.36 18.84
C SER A 309 23.19 -23.93 17.48
N LEU A 310 21.87 -23.86 17.30
CA LEU A 310 21.25 -23.50 16.02
C LEU A 310 21.41 -22.01 15.68
N GLU A 311 21.68 -21.75 14.40
CA GLU A 311 21.74 -20.40 13.85
C GLU A 311 20.35 -19.83 13.54
N LYS A 312 20.26 -18.51 13.39
CA LYS A 312 18.99 -17.80 13.18
C LYS A 312 18.19 -18.33 11.98
N THR A 313 18.89 -18.69 10.90
CA THR A 313 18.27 -19.21 9.68
C THR A 313 17.66 -20.59 9.91
N GLU A 314 18.36 -21.45 10.65
CA GLU A 314 17.93 -22.81 10.98
C GLU A 314 16.74 -22.79 11.96
N LEU A 315 16.81 -21.95 12.99
CA LEU A 315 15.70 -21.73 13.93
C LEU A 315 14.41 -21.35 13.22
N ARG A 316 14.50 -20.46 12.21
CA ARG A 316 13.32 -20.08 11.40
C ARG A 316 12.83 -21.22 10.52
N ALA A 317 13.74 -22.04 9.98
CA ALA A 317 13.36 -23.20 9.18
C ALA A 317 12.59 -24.23 10.03
N TYR A 318 13.07 -24.55 11.24
CA TYR A 318 12.40 -25.46 12.17
C TYR A 318 11.06 -24.90 12.66
N LEU A 319 11.01 -23.62 13.06
CA LEU A 319 9.75 -22.97 13.47
C LEU A 319 8.72 -22.95 12.34
N LYS A 320 9.15 -22.70 11.10
CA LYS A 320 8.28 -22.74 9.91
C LYS A 320 7.74 -24.15 9.67
N ALA A 321 8.58 -25.19 9.82
CA ALA A 321 8.17 -26.58 9.68
C ALA A 321 7.16 -27.00 10.76
N LEU A 322 7.24 -26.39 11.95
CA LEU A 322 6.28 -26.60 13.05
C LEU A 322 5.04 -25.70 12.96
N GLY A 323 4.93 -24.81 11.96
CA GLY A 323 3.80 -23.88 11.80
C GLY A 323 3.78 -22.73 12.82
N VAL A 324 4.93 -22.43 13.42
CA VAL A 324 5.07 -21.47 14.53
C VAL A 324 5.71 -20.16 14.03
N PRO A 325 5.34 -18.98 14.56
CA PRO A 325 5.85 -17.69 14.07
C PRO A 325 7.39 -17.58 14.07
N THR A 326 7.96 -17.05 12.98
CA THR A 326 9.42 -17.00 12.73
C THR A 326 10.05 -15.61 12.92
N ALA A 327 9.28 -14.65 13.44
CA ALA A 327 9.73 -13.28 13.72
C ALA A 327 10.33 -13.17 15.13
N GLY A 328 11.41 -12.39 15.28
CA GLY A 328 12.06 -12.15 16.57
C GLY A 328 13.60 -12.20 16.53
N LYS A 329 14.21 -11.83 17.67
CA LYS A 329 15.64 -12.01 17.95
C LYS A 329 15.94 -13.50 18.16
N VAL A 330 17.21 -13.92 18.01
CA VAL A 330 17.63 -15.34 18.09
C VAL A 330 17.17 -16.00 19.40
N ALA A 331 17.29 -15.32 20.54
CA ALA A 331 16.84 -15.82 21.84
C ALA A 331 15.32 -16.14 21.86
N VAL A 332 14.50 -15.29 21.24
CA VAL A 332 13.05 -15.50 21.13
C VAL A 332 12.74 -16.70 20.24
N LEU A 333 13.47 -16.86 19.12
CA LEU A 333 13.31 -18.00 18.22
C LEU A 333 13.70 -19.32 18.90
N ARG A 334 14.75 -19.33 19.73
CA ARG A 334 15.15 -20.49 20.54
C ARG A 334 14.11 -20.86 21.59
N GLY A 335 13.63 -19.87 22.35
CA GLY A 335 12.57 -20.10 23.34
C GLY A 335 11.31 -20.69 22.71
N ARG A 336 10.88 -20.09 21.59
CA ARG A 336 9.70 -20.53 20.85
C ARG A 336 9.87 -21.92 20.23
N LEU A 337 11.08 -22.27 19.78
CA LEU A 337 11.36 -23.61 19.25
C LEU A 337 11.33 -24.68 20.34
N ARG A 338 11.85 -24.38 21.54
CA ARG A 338 11.75 -25.29 22.70
C ARG A 338 10.32 -25.53 23.11
N GLU A 339 9.54 -24.46 23.27
CA GLU A 339 8.13 -24.56 23.64
C GLU A 339 7.32 -25.37 22.62
N ALA A 340 7.60 -25.18 21.33
CA ALA A 340 6.96 -25.96 20.27
C ALA A 340 7.37 -27.45 20.28
N ILE A 341 8.63 -27.76 20.64
CA ILE A 341 9.12 -29.14 20.80
C ILE A 341 8.45 -29.80 22.02
N ASP A 342 8.43 -29.12 23.17
CA ASP A 342 7.85 -29.64 24.41
C ASP A 342 6.33 -29.88 24.28
N LYS A 343 5.63 -28.96 23.62
CA LYS A 343 4.20 -29.12 23.33
C LYS A 343 3.94 -30.32 22.44
N ARG A 344 4.78 -30.56 21.43
CA ARG A 344 4.59 -31.69 20.50
C ARG A 344 4.95 -33.03 21.14
N LEU A 345 5.95 -33.05 22.03
CA LEU A 345 6.34 -34.24 22.79
C LEU A 345 5.36 -34.59 23.91
N SER A 346 4.49 -33.67 24.31
CA SER A 346 3.41 -33.94 25.29
C SER A 346 2.07 -34.32 24.64
N GLU A 347 1.95 -34.15 23.32
CA GLU A 347 0.78 -34.55 22.53
C GLU A 347 0.94 -35.95 21.87
N GLU A 348 2.16 -36.51 21.85
CA GLU A 348 2.48 -37.91 21.46
C GLU A 348 2.54 -38.86 22.67
#